data_AF-A0A183VEB2-F1
#
_entry.id   AF-A0A183VEB2-F1
#
_cell.length_a   1.000
_cell.length_b   1.000
_cell.length_c   1.000
_cell.angle_alpha   90.00
_cell.angle_beta   90.00
_cell.angle_gamma   90.00
#
_symmetry.space_group_name_H-M   'P 1'
#
loop_
_entity.id
_entity.type
_entity.pdbx_description
1 polymer ?
#
loop_
_entity_poly.entity_id
_entity_poly.type
_entity_poly.pdbx_seq_one_letter_code
_entity_poly.pdbx_strand_id
1 'polypeptide(L)'
;MRRSLELNGVRLEPIDTDRWASKQPTEYSYGWIGTRCHTTTNYRMEQGVVKFYDGLSRTSGCNKTLGKCITATETILWDPSELVDQCPYRTMGKVNAQISNRFVTIPSMQAVFVRPKERKNDMSIGTVCKFRRAEVMENGVVIEFSPEEQPSREGTNRVPSGRTLFVEQLPEDVSKKSDASVNAKLQFLWNNLNEREQQVTQEIRHRICEQHNRLLLLIEALSRTDPTTAARILLKRVDIAAENIGDLLKVYPCKRLEMQPEPNSGTRMLRGPGAAGSEGWK
;
A
#
# COMPACT_ATOMS: atom_id res chain seq x y z
N MET A 1 -33.73 -17.46 -48.61
CA MET A 1 -34.77 -17.62 -47.57
C MET A 1 -34.47 -16.65 -46.42
N ARG A 2 -35.27 -15.59 -46.23
CA ARG A 2 -35.13 -14.70 -45.06
C ARG A 2 -35.71 -15.43 -43.85
N ARG A 3 -34.87 -15.94 -42.95
CA ARG A 3 -35.31 -16.41 -41.63
C ARG A 3 -35.89 -15.21 -40.88
N SER A 4 -37.19 -15.19 -40.64
CA SER A 4 -37.79 -14.21 -39.73
C SER A 4 -37.30 -14.52 -38.32
N LEU A 5 -36.48 -13.64 -37.74
CA LEU A 5 -36.14 -13.71 -36.33
C LEU A 5 -37.34 -13.18 -35.53
N GLU A 6 -37.83 -14.00 -34.62
CA GLU A 6 -38.93 -13.68 -33.72
C GLU A 6 -38.50 -14.05 -32.30
N LEU A 7 -38.73 -13.15 -31.36
CA LEU A 7 -38.40 -13.35 -29.95
C LEU A 7 -39.66 -13.08 -29.12
N ASN A 8 -40.16 -14.10 -28.41
CA ASN A 8 -41.38 -14.04 -27.60
C ASN A 8 -42.60 -13.45 -28.35
N GLY A 9 -42.83 -13.84 -29.60
CA GLY A 9 -43.95 -13.31 -30.38
C GLY A 9 -43.68 -11.96 -31.07
N VAL A 10 -42.51 -11.36 -30.85
CA VAL A 10 -42.14 -10.05 -31.39
C VAL A 10 -41.14 -10.23 -32.53
N ARG A 11 -41.52 -9.75 -33.71
CA ARG A 11 -40.68 -9.80 -34.91
C ARG A 11 -39.52 -8.82 -34.80
N LEU A 12 -38.32 -9.32 -35.11
CA LEU A 12 -37.10 -8.53 -35.24
C LEU A 12 -36.86 -8.17 -36.71
N GLU A 13 -36.65 -6.90 -36.98
CA GLU A 13 -36.26 -6.40 -38.29
C GLU A 13 -34.76 -6.09 -38.32
N PRO A 14 -34.05 -6.43 -39.41
CA PRO A 14 -32.66 -6.04 -39.56
C PRO A 14 -32.54 -4.51 -39.63
N ILE A 15 -31.65 -3.97 -38.79
CA ILE A 15 -31.17 -2.59 -38.89
C ILE A 15 -29.94 -2.57 -39.81
N ASP A 16 -29.05 -3.54 -39.64
CA ASP A 16 -27.75 -3.64 -40.31
C ASP A 16 -27.31 -5.12 -40.43
N THR A 17 -26.10 -5.40 -40.92
CA THR A 17 -25.56 -6.77 -41.08
C THR A 17 -25.61 -7.60 -39.81
N ASP A 18 -25.28 -6.98 -38.67
CA ASP A 18 -25.13 -7.64 -37.37
C ASP A 18 -26.06 -7.08 -36.30
N ARG A 19 -27.09 -6.31 -36.69
CA ARG A 19 -28.00 -5.65 -35.74
C ARG A 19 -29.45 -5.81 -36.15
N TRP A 20 -30.29 -6.14 -35.19
CA TRP A 20 -31.73 -6.29 -35.35
C TRP A 20 -32.48 -5.60 -34.22
N ALA A 21 -33.64 -5.05 -34.52
CA ALA A 21 -34.55 -4.53 -33.50
C ALA A 21 -36.01 -4.73 -33.88
N SER A 22 -36.87 -4.78 -32.88
CA SER A 22 -38.31 -4.67 -33.10
C SER A 22 -38.73 -3.21 -33.25
N LYS A 23 -39.84 -2.99 -33.96
CA LYS A 23 -40.42 -1.65 -34.18
C LYS A 23 -41.83 -1.55 -33.60
N GLN A 24 -42.04 -2.06 -32.38
CA GLN A 24 -43.31 -1.82 -31.71
C GLN A 24 -43.44 -0.31 -31.38
N PRO A 25 -44.62 0.28 -31.56
CA PRO A 25 -44.82 1.71 -31.40
C PRO A 25 -44.55 2.14 -29.94
N THR A 26 -43.60 3.08 -29.76
CA THR A 26 -43.28 3.66 -28.44
C THR A 26 -43.99 5.00 -28.20
N GLU A 27 -44.69 5.51 -29.20
CA GLU A 27 -45.43 6.76 -29.12
C GLU A 27 -46.80 6.53 -28.46
N TYR A 28 -47.13 7.37 -27.48
CA TYR A 28 -48.46 7.45 -26.89
C TYR A 28 -48.98 8.88 -27.05
N SER A 29 -50.29 9.03 -27.19
CA SER A 29 -50.95 10.34 -27.19
C SER A 29 -51.91 10.42 -26.00
N TYR A 30 -51.77 11.44 -25.17
CA TYR A 30 -52.77 11.74 -24.13
C TYR A 30 -53.82 12.65 -24.73
N GLY A 31 -55.00 12.10 -25.00
CA GLY A 31 -56.13 12.87 -25.47
C GLY A 31 -57.43 12.08 -25.36
N TRP A 32 -58.53 12.78 -25.12
CA TRP A 32 -59.85 12.20 -24.87
C TRP A 32 -60.44 11.48 -26.12
N ILE A 33 -59.70 11.53 -27.24
CA ILE A 33 -59.84 10.76 -28.50
C ILE A 33 -58.45 10.25 -28.91
N GLY A 34 -57.83 9.41 -28.08
CA GLY A 34 -56.47 8.90 -28.28
C GLY A 34 -56.32 7.43 -27.83
N THR A 35 -55.24 6.79 -28.26
CA THR A 35 -54.89 5.42 -27.87
C THR A 35 -54.52 5.39 -26.39
N ARG A 36 -55.11 4.47 -25.62
CA ARG A 36 -54.74 4.27 -24.20
C ARG A 36 -53.28 3.84 -24.11
N CYS A 37 -52.59 4.20 -23.02
CA CYS A 37 -51.23 3.74 -22.79
C CYS A 37 -51.20 2.21 -22.75
N HIS A 38 -50.45 1.61 -23.66
CA HIS A 38 -50.17 0.18 -23.67
C HIS A 38 -48.67 -0.02 -23.45
N THR A 39 -48.33 -0.97 -22.58
CA THR A 39 -46.94 -1.38 -22.39
C THR A 39 -46.47 -2.10 -23.66
N THR A 40 -45.49 -1.54 -24.34
CA THR A 40 -44.84 -2.16 -25.50
C THR A 40 -43.44 -2.63 -25.12
N THR A 41 -43.04 -3.79 -25.65
CA THR A 41 -41.71 -4.36 -25.40
C THR A 41 -40.92 -4.32 -26.69
N ASN A 42 -39.80 -3.60 -26.69
CA ASN A 42 -38.89 -3.60 -27.81
C ASN A 42 -37.61 -4.38 -27.49
N TYR A 43 -37.18 -5.21 -28.43
CA TYR A 43 -35.96 -6.00 -28.36
C TYR A 43 -34.91 -5.44 -29.31
N ARG A 44 -33.66 -5.48 -28.89
CA ARG A 44 -32.48 -5.17 -29.70
C ARG A 44 -31.47 -6.30 -29.57
N MET A 45 -30.94 -6.75 -30.70
CA MET A 45 -29.94 -7.81 -30.79
C MET A 45 -28.75 -7.30 -31.59
N GLU A 46 -27.55 -7.55 -31.09
CA GLU A 46 -26.29 -7.20 -31.74
C GLU A 46 -25.38 -8.43 -31.73
N GLN A 47 -24.79 -8.74 -32.88
CA GLN A 47 -23.76 -9.75 -33.04
C GLN A 47 -22.40 -9.08 -33.23
N GLY A 48 -21.36 -9.60 -32.60
CA GLY A 48 -20.02 -9.01 -32.68
C GLY A 48 -18.99 -9.77 -31.87
N VAL A 49 -17.79 -9.19 -31.78
CA VAL A 49 -16.66 -9.77 -31.04
C VAL A 49 -16.68 -9.27 -29.60
N VAL A 50 -16.71 -10.21 -28.65
CA VAL A 50 -16.60 -9.91 -27.23
C VAL A 50 -15.12 -9.93 -26.84
N LYS A 51 -14.59 -8.77 -26.46
CA LYS A 51 -13.25 -8.69 -25.85
C LYS A 51 -13.37 -8.92 -24.36
N PHE A 52 -12.65 -9.93 -23.90
CA PHE A 52 -12.42 -10.19 -22.49
C PHE A 52 -11.07 -9.62 -22.09
N TYR A 53 -10.93 -9.21 -20.84
CA TYR A 53 -9.66 -8.75 -20.26
C TYR A 53 -9.14 -7.40 -20.76
N ASP A 54 -9.96 -6.49 -21.30
CA ASP A 54 -9.52 -5.10 -21.53
C ASP A 54 -9.73 -4.20 -20.30
N GLY A 55 -10.58 -4.58 -19.35
CA GLY A 55 -10.86 -3.79 -18.13
C GLY A 55 -11.93 -2.71 -18.31
N LEU A 56 -12.34 -2.44 -19.55
CA LEU A 56 -13.41 -1.50 -19.91
C LEU A 56 -14.62 -2.19 -20.57
N SER A 57 -14.55 -3.50 -20.82
CA SER A 57 -15.60 -4.25 -21.50
C SER A 57 -16.88 -4.38 -20.66
N ARG A 58 -18.00 -4.47 -21.38
CA ARG A 58 -19.36 -4.79 -20.89
C ARG A 58 -19.42 -6.13 -20.16
N THR A 59 -18.35 -6.92 -20.22
CA THR A 59 -18.21 -8.23 -19.58
C THR A 59 -17.48 -8.22 -18.24
N SER A 60 -17.20 -7.03 -17.68
CA SER A 60 -16.58 -6.90 -16.36
C SER A 60 -17.42 -7.59 -15.27
N GLY A 61 -16.79 -8.45 -14.45
CA GLY A 61 -17.46 -9.21 -13.39
C GLY A 61 -18.21 -10.47 -13.86
N CYS A 62 -18.30 -10.72 -15.16
CA CYS A 62 -18.95 -11.91 -15.71
C CYS A 62 -18.06 -13.16 -15.59
N ASN A 63 -18.66 -14.31 -15.29
CA ASN A 63 -17.96 -15.58 -15.35
C ASN A 63 -17.82 -16.05 -16.80
N LYS A 64 -16.59 -16.01 -17.31
CA LYS A 64 -16.22 -16.24 -18.71
C LYS A 64 -16.45 -17.69 -19.17
N THR A 65 -16.41 -18.66 -18.26
CA THR A 65 -16.60 -20.08 -18.61
C THR A 65 -18.06 -20.47 -18.81
N LEU A 66 -19.01 -19.63 -18.38
CA LEU A 66 -20.45 -19.94 -18.48
C LEU A 66 -21.05 -19.67 -19.86
N GLY A 67 -20.35 -18.93 -20.74
CA GLY A 67 -20.88 -18.55 -22.06
C GLY A 67 -22.01 -17.52 -22.02
N LYS A 68 -22.33 -16.97 -20.85
CA LYS A 68 -23.41 -15.99 -20.67
C LYS A 68 -23.14 -15.02 -19.52
N CYS A 69 -23.58 -13.78 -19.70
CA CYS A 69 -23.64 -12.78 -18.64
C CYS A 69 -24.98 -12.05 -18.70
N ILE A 70 -25.65 -11.98 -17.55
CA ILE A 70 -26.89 -11.24 -17.40
C ILE A 70 -26.59 -10.04 -16.52
N THR A 71 -26.79 -8.85 -17.06
CA THR A 71 -26.66 -7.57 -16.36
C THR A 71 -28.04 -6.96 -16.14
N ALA A 72 -28.11 -5.81 -15.46
CA ALA A 72 -29.37 -5.09 -15.28
C ALA A 72 -29.97 -4.58 -16.60
N THR A 73 -29.14 -4.35 -17.63
CA THR A 73 -29.55 -3.70 -18.88
C THR A 73 -29.52 -4.61 -20.10
N GLU A 74 -28.79 -5.72 -20.02
CA GLU A 74 -28.57 -6.59 -21.18
C GLU A 74 -28.17 -8.03 -20.80
N THR A 75 -28.37 -8.94 -21.75
CA THR A 75 -27.84 -10.31 -21.71
C THR A 75 -26.82 -10.47 -22.82
N ILE A 76 -25.59 -10.81 -22.46
CA ILE A 76 -24.48 -11.05 -23.38
C ILE A 76 -24.22 -12.55 -23.43
N LEU A 77 -24.12 -13.11 -24.64
CA LEU A 77 -23.86 -14.53 -24.88
C LEU A 77 -22.58 -14.68 -25.71
N TRP A 78 -21.78 -15.69 -25.42
CA TRP A 78 -20.57 -16.05 -26.18
C TRP A 78 -20.34 -17.56 -26.12
N ASP A 79 -19.57 -18.10 -27.06
CA ASP A 79 -19.13 -19.49 -27.00
C ASP A 79 -17.95 -19.61 -26.01
N PRO A 80 -18.11 -20.34 -24.89
CA PRO A 80 -17.01 -20.52 -23.94
C PRO A 80 -15.88 -21.40 -24.49
N SER A 81 -16.14 -22.20 -25.53
CA SER A 81 -15.17 -23.12 -26.12
C SER A 81 -13.99 -22.39 -26.75
N GLU A 82 -14.22 -21.21 -27.32
CA GLU A 82 -13.17 -20.36 -27.91
C GLU A 82 -12.21 -19.76 -26.88
N LEU A 83 -12.57 -19.79 -25.59
CA LEU A 83 -11.79 -19.24 -24.49
C LEU A 83 -10.91 -20.28 -23.78
N VAL A 84 -11.14 -21.58 -24.02
CA VAL A 84 -10.45 -22.67 -23.32
C VAL A 84 -8.95 -22.70 -23.64
N ASP A 85 -8.57 -22.27 -24.84
CA ASP A 85 -7.18 -22.30 -25.32
C ASP A 85 -6.47 -20.94 -25.27
N GLN A 86 -7.14 -19.88 -24.80
CA GLN A 86 -6.58 -18.53 -24.78
C GLN A 86 -6.10 -18.15 -23.37
N CYS A 87 -4.79 -18.23 -23.14
CA CYS A 87 -4.19 -17.76 -21.91
C CYS A 87 -4.25 -16.22 -21.82
N PRO A 88 -4.86 -15.64 -20.77
CA PRO A 88 -4.96 -14.18 -20.63
C PRO A 88 -3.65 -13.50 -20.17
N TYR A 89 -2.56 -14.25 -20.02
CA TYR A 89 -1.26 -13.77 -19.53
C TYR A 89 -0.19 -13.85 -20.63
N ARG A 90 0.76 -12.89 -20.66
CA ARG A 90 1.85 -12.81 -21.65
C ARG A 90 3.24 -12.75 -21.02
N THR A 91 4.16 -13.66 -21.35
CA THR A 91 5.51 -13.68 -20.74
C THR A 91 6.35 -12.42 -21.03
N MET A 92 6.98 -11.87 -19.99
CA MET A 92 7.90 -10.73 -19.94
C MET A 92 9.36 -11.11 -20.01
N GLY A 93 9.74 -12.23 -19.40
CA GLY A 93 11.13 -12.67 -19.39
C GLY A 93 11.61 -13.18 -18.03
N LYS A 94 12.80 -13.79 -18.04
CA LYS A 94 13.44 -14.38 -16.86
C LYS A 94 14.12 -13.28 -16.06
N VAL A 95 13.82 -13.17 -14.78
CA VAL A 95 14.48 -12.23 -13.85
C VAL A 95 14.99 -12.98 -12.62
N ASN A 96 15.91 -12.41 -11.87
CA ASN A 96 16.32 -12.99 -10.59
C ASN A 96 15.44 -12.42 -9.49
N ALA A 97 14.96 -13.27 -8.59
CA ALA A 97 14.08 -12.87 -7.50
C ALA A 97 14.62 -13.36 -6.16
N GLN A 98 14.54 -12.49 -5.16
CA GLN A 98 14.75 -12.84 -3.76
C GLN A 98 13.40 -13.25 -3.16
N ILE A 99 13.30 -14.49 -2.71
CA ILE A 99 12.04 -15.09 -2.27
C ILE A 99 12.06 -15.23 -0.75
N SER A 100 11.11 -14.60 -0.07
CA SER A 100 10.81 -14.82 1.34
C SER A 100 9.45 -15.51 1.49
N ASN A 101 8.97 -15.79 2.70
CA ASN A 101 7.64 -16.40 2.89
C ASN A 101 6.48 -15.47 2.45
N ARG A 102 6.62 -14.17 2.66
CA ARG A 102 5.55 -13.19 2.40
C ARG A 102 5.76 -12.35 1.13
N PHE A 103 7.02 -12.14 0.75
CA PHE A 103 7.42 -11.21 -0.29
C PHE A 103 8.29 -11.89 -1.35
N VAL A 104 8.12 -11.47 -2.60
CA VAL A 104 9.01 -11.79 -3.72
C VAL A 104 9.58 -10.48 -4.25
N THR A 105 10.88 -10.27 -4.05
CA THR A 105 11.57 -9.04 -4.43
C THR A 105 12.34 -9.24 -5.71
N ILE A 106 12.19 -8.33 -6.68
CA ILE A 106 12.87 -8.38 -7.97
C ILE A 106 13.70 -7.10 -8.12
N PRO A 107 15.01 -7.14 -7.80
CA PRO A 107 15.86 -5.96 -7.84
C PRO A 107 15.94 -5.31 -9.21
N SER A 108 16.00 -6.11 -10.29
CA SER A 108 16.06 -5.60 -11.66
C SER A 108 14.81 -4.81 -12.09
N MET A 109 13.68 -5.04 -11.41
CA MET A 109 12.42 -4.32 -11.63
C MET A 109 12.15 -3.27 -10.56
N GLN A 110 13.00 -3.19 -9.53
CA GLN A 110 12.80 -2.37 -8.34
C GLN A 110 11.40 -2.58 -7.75
N ALA A 111 10.94 -3.84 -7.68
CA ALA A 111 9.57 -4.17 -7.32
C ALA A 111 9.53 -5.29 -6.26
N VAL A 112 8.59 -5.16 -5.32
CA VAL A 112 8.26 -6.20 -4.34
C VAL A 112 6.82 -6.64 -4.55
N PHE A 113 6.62 -7.94 -4.71
CA PHE A 113 5.32 -8.57 -4.83
C PHE A 113 4.94 -9.27 -3.52
N VAL A 114 3.67 -9.14 -3.13
CA VAL A 114 3.16 -9.66 -1.86
C VAL A 114 2.31 -10.89 -2.12
N ARG A 115 2.61 -11.99 -1.42
CA ARG A 115 1.75 -13.18 -1.46
C ARG A 115 0.47 -12.94 -0.67
N PRO A 116 -0.70 -13.43 -1.11
CA PRO A 116 -1.93 -13.35 -0.31
C PRO A 116 -1.80 -14.16 0.99
N LYS A 117 -2.49 -13.73 2.06
CA LYS A 117 -2.50 -14.45 3.35
C LYS A 117 -3.15 -15.83 3.23
N GLU A 118 -4.17 -15.94 2.39
CA GLU A 118 -4.88 -17.17 2.10
C GLU A 118 -4.56 -17.62 0.67
N ARG A 119 -4.23 -18.91 0.50
CA ARG A 119 -4.09 -19.49 -0.84
C ARG A 119 -5.47 -19.65 -1.45
N LYS A 120 -5.87 -18.69 -2.28
CA LYS A 120 -6.94 -18.94 -3.24
C LYS A 120 -6.39 -19.90 -4.28
N ASN A 121 -6.80 -21.17 -4.21
CA ASN A 121 -6.54 -22.15 -5.25
C ASN A 121 -7.40 -21.80 -6.46
N ASP A 122 -7.04 -20.75 -7.20
CA ASP A 122 -7.56 -20.53 -8.56
C ASP A 122 -6.89 -21.53 -9.50
N MET A 123 -7.23 -22.81 -9.30
CA MET A 123 -6.78 -23.96 -10.09
C MET A 123 -7.10 -23.79 -11.58
N SER A 124 -8.10 -22.96 -11.90
CA SER A 124 -8.58 -22.64 -13.24
C SER A 124 -7.57 -21.86 -14.09
N ILE A 125 -6.74 -21.00 -13.49
CA ILE A 125 -5.76 -20.20 -14.23
C ILE A 125 -4.55 -21.05 -14.62
N GLY A 126 -4.12 -21.95 -13.72
CA GLY A 126 -2.98 -22.83 -13.94
C GLY A 126 -3.17 -23.79 -15.11
N THR A 127 -4.40 -24.32 -15.28
CA THR A 127 -4.72 -25.27 -16.36
C THR A 127 -4.86 -24.61 -17.73
N VAL A 128 -5.53 -23.45 -17.83
CA VAL A 128 -5.70 -22.72 -19.10
C VAL A 128 -4.36 -22.20 -19.64
N CYS A 129 -3.50 -21.70 -18.76
CA CYS A 129 -2.20 -21.15 -19.15
C CYS A 129 -1.04 -22.15 -19.10
N LYS A 130 -1.32 -23.42 -18.75
CA LYS A 130 -0.32 -24.50 -18.63
C LYS A 130 0.86 -24.13 -17.72
N PHE A 131 0.59 -23.34 -16.67
CA PHE A 131 1.61 -22.98 -15.68
C PHE A 131 2.02 -24.22 -14.87
N ARG A 132 3.31 -24.40 -14.62
CA ARG A 132 3.80 -25.54 -13.83
C ARG A 132 3.71 -25.27 -12.33
N ARG A 133 4.29 -24.15 -11.90
CA ARG A 133 4.39 -23.74 -10.49
C ARG A 133 4.18 -22.23 -10.36
N ALA A 134 2.96 -21.80 -10.65
CA ALA A 134 2.59 -20.40 -10.58
C ALA A 134 1.96 -20.03 -9.24
N GLU A 135 2.31 -18.86 -8.72
CA GLU A 135 1.58 -18.22 -7.62
C GLU A 135 1.02 -16.87 -8.07
N VAL A 136 -0.22 -16.58 -7.68
CA VAL A 136 -0.86 -15.28 -7.90
C VAL A 136 -0.57 -14.37 -6.71
N MET A 137 -0.02 -13.20 -6.98
CA MET A 137 0.28 -12.16 -5.99
C MET A 137 -0.97 -11.33 -5.68
N GLU A 138 -0.96 -10.57 -4.58
CA GLU A 138 -2.10 -9.74 -4.17
C GLU A 138 -2.51 -8.71 -5.24
N ASN A 139 -1.56 -8.25 -6.06
CA ASN A 139 -1.82 -7.32 -7.16
C ASN A 139 -2.28 -8.02 -8.46
N GLY A 140 -2.50 -9.34 -8.44
CA GLY A 140 -2.95 -10.12 -9.60
C GLY A 140 -1.84 -10.53 -10.57
N VAL A 141 -0.58 -10.20 -10.27
CA VAL A 141 0.58 -10.68 -11.03
C VAL A 141 0.81 -12.15 -10.75
N VAL A 142 1.10 -12.91 -11.80
CA VAL A 142 1.39 -14.35 -11.70
C VAL A 142 2.90 -14.57 -11.82
N ILE A 143 3.45 -15.32 -10.89
CA ILE A 143 4.87 -15.66 -10.80
C ILE A 143 5.05 -17.14 -11.01
N GLU A 144 5.75 -17.57 -12.07
CA GLU A 144 6.07 -18.98 -12.28
C GLU A 144 7.46 -19.32 -11.76
N PHE A 145 7.54 -20.13 -10.70
CA PHE A 145 8.78 -20.54 -10.06
C PHE A 145 9.47 -21.72 -10.77
N SER A 146 10.79 -21.59 -10.99
CA SER A 146 11.61 -22.68 -11.52
C SER A 146 11.70 -23.84 -10.52
N PRO A 147 11.69 -25.11 -10.97
CA PRO A 147 11.62 -26.25 -10.07
C PRO A 147 12.87 -26.56 -9.22
N GLU A 148 13.93 -25.75 -9.31
CA GLU A 148 15.28 -26.15 -8.87
C GLU A 148 15.68 -25.82 -7.42
N GLU A 149 14.88 -25.08 -6.63
CA GLU A 149 15.24 -24.82 -5.22
C GLU A 149 14.01 -24.84 -4.31
N GLN A 150 13.83 -25.93 -3.54
CA GLN A 150 12.96 -25.91 -2.36
C GLN A 150 13.65 -25.14 -1.24
N PRO A 151 12.98 -24.23 -0.52
CA PRO A 151 13.33 -23.91 0.85
C PRO A 151 12.90 -25.09 1.72
N SER A 152 13.86 -25.79 2.32
CA SER A 152 13.61 -26.59 3.52
C SER A 152 12.89 -25.71 4.55
N ARG A 153 11.85 -26.25 5.19
CA ARG A 153 10.99 -25.57 6.18
C ARG A 153 11.69 -25.10 7.45
N GLU A 154 13.01 -25.11 7.50
CA GLU A 154 13.79 -24.71 8.67
C GLU A 154 14.54 -23.42 8.38
N GLY A 155 14.24 -22.43 9.21
CA GLY A 155 14.76 -21.08 9.10
C GLY A 155 16.29 -21.06 9.13
N THR A 156 16.84 -20.31 8.19
CA THR A 156 18.09 -19.57 8.37
C THR A 156 18.16 -18.57 7.24
N ASN A 157 18.61 -17.34 7.55
CA ASN A 157 18.92 -16.31 6.57
C ASN A 157 19.95 -16.86 5.56
N ARG A 158 19.49 -17.46 4.48
CA ARG A 158 20.30 -17.83 3.32
C ARG A 158 19.74 -17.06 2.15
N VAL A 159 20.62 -16.33 1.46
CA VAL A 159 20.36 -15.68 0.17
C VAL A 159 20.35 -16.78 -0.90
N PRO A 160 19.20 -17.28 -1.37
CA PRO A 160 19.18 -18.30 -2.41
C PRO A 160 19.13 -17.58 -3.76
N SER A 161 20.05 -17.92 -4.66
CA SER A 161 20.13 -17.34 -5.99
C SER A 161 19.06 -17.95 -6.91
N GLY A 162 17.82 -17.51 -6.77
CA GLY A 162 16.69 -17.98 -7.59
C GLY A 162 16.51 -17.19 -8.89
N ARG A 163 16.58 -17.89 -10.04
CA ARG A 163 16.10 -17.41 -11.34
C ARG A 163 14.59 -17.66 -11.48
N THR A 164 13.81 -16.66 -11.85
CA THR A 164 12.35 -16.76 -12.04
C THR A 164 11.78 -15.82 -13.11
N LEU A 165 10.99 -16.38 -14.03
CA LEU A 165 10.33 -15.75 -15.16
C LEU A 165 9.00 -15.07 -14.80
N PHE A 166 8.71 -13.92 -15.41
CA PHE A 166 7.45 -13.18 -15.27
C PHE A 166 6.88 -12.71 -16.60
N VAL A 167 5.69 -12.10 -16.53
CA VAL A 167 4.73 -11.62 -17.56
C VAL A 167 4.42 -10.11 -17.41
N GLU A 168 4.29 -9.40 -18.53
CA GLU A 168 3.73 -8.04 -18.80
C GLU A 168 3.03 -8.32 -20.14
N GLN A 169 1.78 -7.95 -20.33
CA GLN A 169 1.20 -6.71 -19.89
C GLN A 169 -0.09 -6.99 -19.15
N LEU A 170 -0.33 -6.25 -18.07
CA LEU A 170 -1.70 -5.95 -17.71
C LEU A 170 -2.26 -5.05 -18.83
N PRO A 171 -3.54 -5.25 -19.23
CA PRO A 171 -4.20 -4.43 -20.25
C PRO A 171 -4.00 -2.95 -19.94
N GLU A 172 -3.80 -2.13 -20.97
CA GLU A 172 -3.50 -0.69 -20.82
C GLU A 172 -4.55 0.06 -19.96
N ASP A 173 -5.74 -0.48 -19.75
CA ASP A 173 -6.77 0.12 -18.88
C ASP A 173 -6.73 -0.36 -17.43
N VAL A 174 -5.99 -1.44 -17.12
CA VAL A 174 -5.54 -1.71 -15.73
C VAL A 174 -4.36 -0.81 -15.36
N SER A 175 -3.87 0.05 -16.26
CA SER A 175 -3.08 1.23 -15.87
C SER A 175 -3.92 2.26 -15.09
N LYS A 176 -5.26 2.11 -15.03
CA LYS A 176 -6.08 2.78 -14.01
C LYS A 176 -6.00 2.12 -12.63
N LYS A 177 -5.45 0.90 -12.52
CA LYS A 177 -4.73 0.42 -11.31
C LYS A 177 -3.25 0.81 -11.37
N SER A 178 -2.97 2.06 -11.76
CA SER A 178 -1.68 2.74 -11.59
C SER A 178 -1.10 2.47 -10.19
N ASP A 179 -1.95 2.30 -9.18
CA ASP A 179 -1.56 1.99 -7.83
C ASP A 179 -0.85 0.64 -7.68
N ALA A 180 -1.09 -0.37 -8.51
CA ALA A 180 -0.57 -1.73 -8.26
C ALA A 180 0.92 -1.91 -8.59
N SER A 181 1.38 -1.36 -9.71
CA SER A 181 2.80 -1.37 -10.10
C SER A 181 3.59 -0.29 -9.35
N VAL A 182 2.97 0.87 -9.12
CA VAL A 182 3.52 1.92 -8.26
C VAL A 182 3.64 1.41 -6.83
N ASN A 183 2.65 0.71 -6.28
CA ASN A 183 2.73 0.12 -4.94
C ASN A 183 3.87 -0.89 -4.84
N ALA A 184 4.10 -1.73 -5.86
CA ALA A 184 5.24 -2.65 -5.84
C ALA A 184 6.59 -1.93 -5.79
N LYS A 185 6.72 -0.80 -6.51
CA LYS A 185 7.92 0.06 -6.49
C LYS A 185 8.07 0.87 -5.20
N LEU A 186 6.98 1.44 -4.71
CA LEU A 186 6.94 2.14 -3.42
C LEU A 186 7.27 1.19 -2.27
N GLN A 187 6.77 -0.05 -2.32
CA GLN A 187 7.11 -1.08 -1.34
C GLN A 187 8.60 -1.44 -1.39
N PHE A 188 9.19 -1.53 -2.59
CA PHE A 188 10.63 -1.71 -2.75
C PHE A 188 11.43 -0.55 -2.14
N LEU A 189 11.04 0.70 -2.44
CA LEU A 189 11.69 1.88 -1.87
C LEU A 189 11.55 1.93 -0.35
N TRP A 190 10.35 1.71 0.18
CA TRP A 190 10.08 1.68 1.61
C TRP A 190 10.91 0.61 2.32
N ASN A 191 10.95 -0.62 1.78
CA ASN A 191 11.70 -1.71 2.39
C ASN A 191 13.20 -1.39 2.43
N ASN A 192 13.78 -0.88 1.34
CA ASN A 192 15.20 -0.49 1.32
C ASN A 192 15.49 0.67 2.28
N LEU A 193 14.62 1.69 2.34
CA LEU A 193 14.78 2.83 3.25
C LEU A 193 14.71 2.38 4.71
N ASN A 194 13.69 1.58 5.05
CA ASN A 194 13.49 1.09 6.40
C ASN A 194 14.60 0.13 6.84
N GLU A 195 15.10 -0.74 5.96
CA GLU A 195 16.25 -1.59 6.27
C GLU A 195 17.50 -0.76 6.57
N ARG A 196 17.76 0.28 5.76
CA ARG A 196 18.89 1.19 5.98
C ARG A 196 18.72 2.02 7.25
N GLU A 197 17.52 2.52 7.52
CA GLU A 197 17.22 3.26 8.74
C GLU A 197 17.42 2.39 9.99
N GLN A 198 16.97 1.13 9.95
CA GLN A 198 17.15 0.19 11.05
C GLN A 198 18.62 -0.10 11.32
N GLN A 199 19.42 -0.31 10.27
CA GLN A 199 20.87 -0.51 10.42
C GLN A 199 21.55 0.71 11.06
N VAL A 200 21.27 1.92 10.57
CA VAL A 200 21.83 3.16 11.14
C VAL A 200 21.36 3.38 12.58
N THR A 201 20.09 3.12 12.87
CA THR A 201 19.54 3.26 14.23
C THR A 201 20.19 2.28 15.20
N GLN A 202 20.45 1.03 14.79
CA GLN A 202 21.17 0.06 15.60
C GLN A 202 22.60 0.52 15.89
N GLU A 203 23.30 1.05 14.88
CA GLU A 203 24.66 1.57 15.06
C GLU A 203 24.68 2.77 16.03
N ILE A 204 23.76 3.72 15.88
CA ILE A 204 23.65 4.89 16.77
C ILE A 204 23.34 4.44 18.20
N ARG A 205 22.40 3.50 18.40
CA ARG A 205 22.07 2.95 19.72
C ARG A 205 23.28 2.33 20.39
N HIS A 206 24.07 1.55 19.65
CA HIS A 206 25.29 0.94 20.16
C HIS A 206 26.29 2.01 20.62
N ARG A 207 26.54 3.02 19.77
CA ARG A 207 27.44 4.13 20.11
C ARG A 207 26.96 4.91 21.34
N ILE A 208 25.67 5.21 21.45
CA ILE A 208 25.10 5.90 22.62
C ILE A 208 25.30 5.08 23.89
N CYS A 209 25.09 3.75 23.83
CA CYS A 209 25.31 2.86 24.96
C CYS A 209 26.77 2.89 25.42
N GLU A 210 27.72 2.77 24.49
CA GLU A 210 29.15 2.85 24.79
C GLU A 210 29.54 4.20 25.42
N GLN A 211 29.03 5.30 24.86
CA GLN A 211 29.30 6.64 25.42
C GLN A 211 28.69 6.82 26.80
N HIS A 212 27.48 6.29 27.03
CA HIS A 212 26.85 6.34 28.34
C HIS A 212 27.64 5.55 29.38
N ASN A 213 28.12 4.35 29.03
CA ASN A 213 28.95 3.55 29.92
C ASN A 213 30.27 4.27 30.27
N ARG A 214 30.91 4.93 29.30
CA ARG A 214 32.10 5.76 29.57
C ARG A 214 31.80 6.94 30.49
N LEU A 215 30.67 7.62 30.29
CA LEU A 215 30.24 8.71 31.15
C LEU A 215 29.98 8.23 32.59
N LEU A 216 29.37 7.06 32.76
CA LEU A 216 29.14 6.48 34.09
C LEU A 216 30.44 6.23 34.84
N LEU A 217 31.49 5.74 34.17
CA LEU A 217 32.82 5.58 34.77
C LEU A 217 33.42 6.92 35.24
N LEU A 218 33.22 7.99 34.46
CA LEU A 218 33.67 9.33 34.86
C LEU A 218 32.89 9.86 36.05
N ILE A 219 31.58 9.64 36.08
CA ILE A 219 30.71 10.03 37.20
C ILE A 219 31.09 9.25 38.47
N GLU A 220 31.39 7.96 38.34
CA GLU A 220 31.87 7.13 39.45
C GLU A 220 33.23 7.61 39.98
N ALA A 221 34.15 7.98 39.09
CA ALA A 221 35.43 8.56 39.50
C ALA A 221 35.22 9.92 40.21
N LEU A 222 34.32 10.76 39.70
CA LEU A 222 33.97 12.05 40.28
C LEU A 222 33.27 11.91 41.63
N SER A 223 32.44 10.88 41.83
CA SER A 223 31.70 10.72 43.09
C SER A 223 32.62 10.50 44.29
N ARG A 224 33.83 9.99 44.06
CA ARG A 224 34.86 9.82 45.10
C ARG A 224 35.42 11.14 45.63
N THR A 225 35.44 12.18 44.80
CA THR A 225 35.99 13.51 45.16
C THR A 225 34.91 14.54 45.44
N ASP A 226 33.84 14.55 44.65
CA ASP A 226 32.68 15.43 44.79
C ASP A 226 31.38 14.62 44.60
N PRO A 227 30.88 13.97 45.67
CA PRO A 227 29.66 13.16 45.61
C PRO A 227 28.44 14.01 45.25
N THR A 228 28.40 15.28 45.66
CA THR A 228 27.27 16.17 45.36
C THR A 228 27.20 16.50 43.88
N THR A 229 28.31 16.88 43.25
CA THR A 229 28.33 17.17 41.81
C THR A 229 28.06 15.91 40.98
N ALA A 230 28.62 14.76 41.38
CA ALA A 230 28.32 13.49 40.72
C ALA A 230 26.82 13.13 40.79
N ALA A 231 26.19 13.29 41.96
CA ALA A 231 24.75 13.08 42.14
C ALA A 231 23.92 13.99 41.23
N ARG A 232 24.31 15.26 41.13
CA ARG A 232 23.63 16.27 40.32
C ARG A 232 23.68 15.94 38.83
N ILE A 233 24.84 15.49 38.34
CA ILE A 233 25.01 15.07 36.94
C ILE A 233 24.20 13.81 36.66
N LEU A 234 24.29 12.80 37.53
CA LEU A 234 23.61 11.51 37.36
C LEU A 234 22.09 11.65 37.38
N LEU A 235 21.56 12.38 38.35
CA LEU A 235 20.12 12.56 38.55
C LEU A 235 19.55 13.75 37.76
N LYS A 236 20.41 14.51 37.06
CA LYS A 236 20.06 15.73 36.30
C LYS A 236 19.28 16.74 37.15
N ARG A 237 19.69 16.92 38.41
CA ARG A 237 19.09 17.85 39.38
C ARG A 237 20.16 18.72 40.01
N VAL A 238 19.79 19.90 40.49
CA VAL A 238 20.73 20.85 41.14
C VAL A 238 20.39 21.14 42.60
N ASP A 239 19.18 20.78 43.02
CA ASP A 239 18.60 21.01 44.34
C ASP A 239 18.87 19.84 45.31
N ILE A 240 20.01 19.18 45.14
CA ILE A 240 20.41 18.03 45.94
C ILE A 240 21.86 18.18 46.38
N ALA A 241 22.18 17.53 47.49
CA ALA A 241 23.52 17.28 47.97
C ALA A 241 23.66 15.78 48.30
N ALA A 242 24.88 15.28 48.30
CA ALA A 242 25.14 13.87 48.49
C ALA A 242 26.44 13.61 49.24
N GLU A 243 26.48 12.48 49.93
CA GLU A 243 27.66 11.94 50.63
C GLU A 243 27.85 10.46 50.28
N ASN A 244 29.10 9.97 50.34
CA ASN A 244 29.39 8.55 50.16
C ASN A 244 29.21 7.81 51.48
N ILE A 245 28.45 6.71 51.45
CA ILE A 245 28.35 5.72 52.53
C ILE A 245 28.80 4.38 51.96
N GLY A 246 30.08 4.06 52.17
CA GLY A 246 30.70 2.91 51.50
C GLY A 246 30.63 3.08 49.98
N ASP A 247 30.07 2.08 49.30
CA ASP A 247 29.87 2.08 47.84
C ASP A 247 28.55 2.74 47.38
N LEU A 248 27.78 3.32 48.33
CA LEU A 248 26.49 3.93 48.05
C LEU A 248 26.56 5.44 48.12
N LEU A 249 25.81 6.10 47.22
CA LEU A 249 25.61 7.54 47.24
C LEU A 249 24.33 7.87 48.02
N LYS A 250 24.45 8.49 49.19
CA LYS A 250 23.29 8.96 49.96
C LYS A 250 22.97 10.39 49.53
N VAL A 251 21.77 10.60 49.00
CA VAL A 251 21.32 11.88 48.43
C VAL A 251 20.27 12.52 49.32
N TYR A 252 20.36 13.83 49.52
CA TYR A 252 19.43 14.64 50.31
C TYR A 252 19.02 15.93 49.57
N PRO A 253 17.75 16.36 49.68
CA PRO A 253 17.26 17.57 49.02
C PRO A 253 17.78 18.84 49.69
N CYS A 254 18.07 19.86 48.89
CA CYS A 254 18.44 21.21 49.36
C CYS A 254 17.23 22.14 49.25
N LYS A 255 17.05 23.00 50.27
CA LYS A 255 16.06 24.08 50.21
C LYS A 255 16.66 25.28 49.49
N ARG A 256 15.94 25.82 48.49
CA ARG A 256 16.31 27.07 47.84
C ARG A 256 16.04 28.23 48.80
N LEU A 257 17.05 29.05 49.07
CA LEU A 257 16.88 30.31 49.80
C LEU A 257 16.72 31.42 48.78
N GLU A 258 15.63 32.18 48.89
CA GLU A 258 15.44 33.42 48.14
C GLU A 258 16.16 34.53 48.91
N MET A 259 17.18 35.15 48.30
CA MET A 259 17.81 36.34 48.88
C MET A 259 16.84 37.51 48.75
N GLN A 260 16.43 38.10 49.86
CA GLN A 260 15.80 39.42 49.82
C GLN A 260 16.88 40.45 49.44
N PRO A 261 16.62 41.34 48.47
CA PRO A 261 17.56 42.42 48.17
C PRO A 261 17.73 43.31 49.41
N GLU A 262 18.98 43.54 49.83
CA GLU A 262 19.28 44.46 50.92
C GLU A 262 18.69 45.85 50.62
N PRO A 263 18.08 46.54 51.60
CA PRO A 263 17.67 47.93 51.41
C PRO A 263 18.91 48.81 51.28
N ASN A 264 19.15 49.29 50.07
CA ASN A 264 20.22 50.21 49.69
C ASN A 264 20.45 51.32 50.74
N SER A 265 21.58 51.27 51.46
CA SER A 265 22.08 52.43 52.18
C SER A 265 22.60 53.46 51.18
N GLY A 266 21.87 54.56 51.02
CA GLY A 266 22.39 55.89 50.70
C GLY A 266 23.24 56.05 49.42
N THR A 267 22.58 56.08 48.26
CA THR A 267 23.19 56.58 47.02
C THR A 267 23.42 58.10 47.12
N ARG A 268 24.67 58.53 47.16
CA ARG A 268 25.08 59.93 46.96
C ARG A 268 24.83 60.29 45.49
N MET A 269 23.84 61.14 45.24
CA MET A 269 23.49 61.63 43.92
C MET A 269 24.68 62.35 43.25
N LEU A 270 25.07 61.90 42.07
CA LEU A 270 25.61 62.79 41.04
C LEU A 270 24.57 62.89 39.92
N ARG A 271 24.10 64.12 39.76
CA ARG A 271 23.08 64.59 38.83
C ARG A 271 23.68 64.59 37.42
N GLY A 272 23.07 63.84 36.49
CA GLY A 272 23.31 63.92 35.04
C GLY A 272 21.99 64.24 34.32
N PRO A 273 21.97 65.12 33.32
CA PRO A 273 20.76 65.73 32.79
C PRO A 273 19.98 64.78 31.87
N GLY A 274 18.67 65.00 31.84
CA GLY A 274 17.71 64.10 31.24
C GLY A 274 17.65 64.08 29.72
N ALA A 275 16.92 63.07 29.25
CA ALA A 275 16.13 63.13 28.04
C ALA A 275 14.80 62.41 28.33
N ALA A 276 13.72 63.20 28.38
CA ALA A 276 12.37 62.73 28.07
C ALA A 276 12.40 62.06 26.68
N GLY A 277 11.68 61.00 26.38
CA GLY A 277 10.32 60.68 26.78
C GLY A 277 9.52 60.52 25.48
N SER A 278 9.13 59.30 25.16
CA SER A 278 7.98 59.04 24.28
C SER A 278 7.45 57.63 24.57
N GLU A 279 6.33 57.63 25.30
CA GLU A 279 5.21 56.69 25.25
C GLU A 279 4.93 56.24 23.80
N GLY A 280 4.40 55.08 23.45
CA GLY A 280 3.45 54.20 24.11
C GLY A 280 2.43 53.76 23.05
N TRP A 281 2.27 52.44 22.89
CA TRP A 281 1.06 51.71 22.47
C TRP A 281 0.35 52.10 21.16
N LYS A 282 0.36 51.16 20.21
CA LYS A 282 -0.86 50.51 19.66
C LYS A 282 -0.54 49.06 19.30
#